data_AF-A0AAV0JRX7-F1
#
_entry.id   AF-A0AAV0JRX7-F1
#
_cell.length_a   1.000
_cell.length_b   1.000
_cell.length_c   1.000
_cell.angle_alpha   90.00
_cell.angle_beta   90.00
_cell.angle_gamma   90.00
#
_symmetry.space_group_name_H-M   'P 1'
#
loop_
_entity.id
_entity.type
_entity.pdbx_description
1 polymer ?
#
loop_
_entity_poly.entity_id
_entity_poly.type
_entity_poly.pdbx_seq_one_letter_code
_entity_poly.pdbx_strand_id
1 'polypeptide(L)'
;MRIIAIALSPVSPGLCWRIYEQLGFSEDQLATVTWDETKWGGLKGGQVMAQPNPVFARIENPTEVATGTESSAAKPAVKTKKKNKPQPQVAAEA
;
A
#
# COMPACT_ATOMS: atom_id res chain seq x y z
N MET A 1 -12.90 -5.24 8.81
CA MET A 1 -12.43 -4.88 7.45
C MET A 1 -12.53 -6.03 6.46
N ARG A 2 -12.02 -7.25 6.74
CA ARG A 2 -12.13 -8.43 5.84
C ARG A 2 -13.55 -8.62 5.28
N ILE A 3 -14.55 -8.80 6.15
CA ILE A 3 -15.95 -9.06 5.76
C ILE A 3 -16.49 -7.98 4.82
N ILE A 4 -16.20 -6.71 5.08
CA ILE A 4 -16.65 -5.58 4.25
C ILE A 4 -16.03 -5.67 2.86
N ALA A 5 -14.73 -5.95 2.76
CA ALA A 5 -14.05 -6.11 1.48
C ALA A 5 -14.54 -7.34 0.69
N ILE A 6 -14.98 -8.42 1.36
CA ILE A 6 -15.67 -9.53 0.70
C ILE A 6 -17.01 -9.07 0.11
N ALA A 7 -17.84 -8.45 0.95
CA ALA A 7 -19.19 -8.06 0.57
C ALA A 7 -19.23 -6.97 -0.52
N LEU A 8 -18.23 -6.08 -0.54
CA LEU A 8 -18.10 -4.99 -1.53
C LEU A 8 -17.31 -5.37 -2.78
N SER A 9 -16.68 -6.57 -2.83
CA SER A 9 -15.87 -6.98 -3.97
C SER A 9 -16.60 -6.93 -5.32
N PRO A 10 -17.92 -7.24 -5.42
CA PRO A 10 -18.64 -7.15 -6.70
C PRO A 10 -18.81 -5.72 -7.21
N VAL A 11 -18.74 -4.71 -6.33
CA VAL A 11 -18.98 -3.30 -6.66
C VAL A 11 -17.66 -2.54 -6.83
N SER A 12 -16.64 -2.88 -6.04
CA SER A 12 -15.36 -2.15 -6.03
C SER A 12 -14.19 -3.10 -5.81
N PRO A 13 -13.90 -4.01 -6.76
CA PRO A 13 -12.91 -5.06 -6.58
C PRO A 13 -11.50 -4.52 -6.32
N GLY A 14 -11.10 -3.43 -6.99
CA GLY A 14 -9.79 -2.81 -6.79
C GLY A 14 -9.60 -2.20 -5.39
N LEU A 15 -10.63 -1.57 -4.82
CA LEU A 15 -10.56 -1.04 -3.45
C LEU A 15 -10.54 -2.17 -2.42
N CYS A 16 -11.34 -3.21 -2.65
CA CYS A 16 -11.38 -4.38 -1.79
C CYS A 16 -10.03 -5.11 -1.79
N TRP A 17 -9.37 -5.19 -2.94
CA TRP A 17 -8.00 -5.70 -3.06
C TRP A 17 -7.02 -4.91 -2.20
N ARG A 18 -7.02 -3.58 -2.26
CA ARG A 18 -6.15 -2.73 -1.43
C ARG A 18 -6.36 -2.92 0.07
N ILE A 19 -7.58 -3.23 0.50
CA ILE A 19 -7.89 -3.58 1.88
C ILE A 19 -7.32 -4.97 2.22
N TYR A 20 -7.52 -5.95 1.34
CA TYR A 20 -7.04 -7.33 1.50
C TYR A 20 -5.52 -7.44 1.58
N GLU A 21 -4.82 -6.72 0.69
CA GLU A 21 -3.36 -6.60 0.66
C GLU A 21 -2.83 -6.10 2.01
N GLN A 22 -3.45 -5.07 2.60
CA GLN A 22 -3.06 -4.54 3.90
C GLN A 22 -3.30 -5.50 5.06
N LEU A 23 -4.30 -6.37 4.94
CA LEU A 23 -4.54 -7.43 5.91
C LEU A 23 -3.54 -8.58 5.75
N GLY A 24 -2.71 -8.60 4.69
CA GLY A 24 -1.73 -9.66 4.45
C GLY A 24 -2.26 -10.86 3.65
N PHE A 25 -3.35 -10.67 2.90
CA PHE A 25 -3.89 -11.68 1.98
C PHE A 25 -3.37 -11.47 0.55
N SER A 26 -3.36 -12.54 -0.25
CA SER A 26 -3.01 -12.47 -1.68
C SER A 26 -4.22 -12.18 -2.56
N GLU A 27 -3.96 -11.75 -3.81
CA GLU A 27 -5.03 -11.39 -4.76
C GLU A 27 -5.89 -12.62 -5.09
N ASP A 28 -5.25 -13.78 -5.25
CA ASP A 28 -5.92 -15.06 -5.49
C ASP A 28 -6.90 -15.44 -4.37
N GLN A 29 -6.60 -15.07 -3.13
CA GLN A 29 -7.49 -15.33 -1.99
C GLN A 29 -8.75 -14.46 -2.04
N LEU A 30 -8.67 -13.24 -2.58
CA LEU A 30 -9.86 -12.42 -2.78
C LEU A 30 -10.68 -12.93 -3.98
N ALA A 31 -10.02 -13.39 -5.05
CA ALA A 31 -10.69 -13.90 -6.24
C ALA A 31 -11.47 -15.20 -6.00
N THR A 32 -11.04 -16.01 -5.03
CA THR A 32 -11.67 -17.29 -4.65
C THR A 32 -12.61 -17.18 -3.46
N VAL A 33 -12.71 -16.01 -2.85
CA VAL A 33 -13.55 -15.77 -1.68
C VAL A 33 -15.03 -15.91 -2.05
N THR A 34 -15.78 -16.53 -1.16
CA THR A 34 -17.24 -16.68 -1.29
C THR A 34 -17.95 -16.00 -0.12
N TRP A 35 -19.27 -15.90 -0.19
CA TRP A 35 -20.08 -15.36 0.90
C TRP A 35 -19.93 -16.14 2.22
N ASP A 36 -19.53 -17.41 2.19
CA ASP A 36 -19.29 -18.19 3.42
C ASP A 36 -18.14 -17.61 4.26
N GLU A 37 -17.17 -16.96 3.61
CA GLU A 37 -16.04 -16.28 4.25
C GLU A 37 -16.44 -14.95 4.93
N THR A 38 -17.71 -14.56 4.89
CA THR A 38 -18.21 -13.38 5.64
C THR A 38 -18.45 -13.65 7.13
N LYS A 39 -18.11 -14.84 7.63
CA LYS A 39 -18.15 -15.19 9.05
C LYS A 39 -17.09 -14.44 9.87
N TRP A 40 -17.44 -14.14 11.12
CA TRP A 40 -16.51 -13.58 12.10
C TRP A 40 -15.38 -14.56 12.44
N GLY A 41 -14.22 -14.03 12.85
CA GLY A 41 -13.09 -14.83 13.31
C GLY A 41 -12.14 -15.35 12.21
N GLY A 42 -12.36 -14.99 10.94
CA GLY A 42 -11.51 -15.45 9.83
C GLY A 42 -10.15 -14.76 9.67
N LEU A 43 -9.83 -13.75 10.50
CA LEU A 43 -8.49 -13.17 10.57
C LEU A 43 -7.74 -13.81 11.73
N LYS A 44 -6.65 -14.54 11.43
CA LYS A 44 -5.89 -15.28 12.44
C LYS A 44 -5.04 -14.32 13.28
N GLY A 45 -5.05 -14.52 14.60
CA GLY A 45 -4.14 -13.81 15.49
C GLY A 45 -2.68 -14.10 15.14
N GLY A 46 -1.82 -13.08 15.17
CA GLY A 46 -0.40 -13.20 14.79
C GLY A 46 -0.13 -13.16 13.29
N GLN A 47 -1.14 -12.94 12.44
CA GLN A 47 -0.94 -12.72 11.01
C GLN A 47 -0.12 -11.44 10.77
N VAL A 48 0.95 -11.56 9.98
CA VAL A 48 1.77 -10.42 9.57
C VAL A 48 0.98 -9.60 8.56
N MET A 49 0.76 -8.32 8.87
CA MET A 49 0.09 -7.36 7.98
C MET A 49 1.12 -6.57 7.19
N ALA A 50 0.71 -6.09 6.01
CA ALA A 50 1.53 -5.19 5.22
C ALA A 50 1.66 -3.82 5.91
N GLN A 51 2.62 -3.01 5.45
CA GLN A 51 2.71 -1.62 5.90
C GLN A 51 1.41 -0.87 5.53
N PRO A 52 0.84 -0.07 6.45
CA PRO A 52 -0.42 0.62 6.20
C PRO A 52 -0.27 1.63 5.06
N ASN A 53 -1.20 1.59 4.10
CA ASN A 53 -1.23 2.46 2.92
C ASN A 53 -2.65 3.02 2.74
N PRO A 54 -2.85 4.34 2.60
CA PRO A 54 -4.19 4.91 2.44
C PRO A 54 -4.97 4.27 1.28
N VAL A 55 -6.15 3.72 1.58
CA VAL A 55 -7.06 3.14 0.57
C VAL A 55 -7.89 4.23 -0.12
N PHE A 56 -8.32 5.22 0.64
CA PHE A 56 -9.09 6.36 0.16
C PHE A 56 -8.26 7.63 0.36
N ALA A 57 -7.99 8.33 -0.73
CA ALA A 57 -7.41 9.67 -0.66
C ALA A 57 -8.47 10.67 -0.18
N ARG A 58 -8.04 11.66 0.59
CA ARG A 58 -8.88 12.82 0.91
C ARG A 58 -9.19 13.56 -0.38
N ILE A 59 -10.46 13.90 -0.58
CA ILE A 59 -10.89 14.79 -1.65
C ILE A 59 -10.83 16.20 -1.09
N GLU A 60 -10.01 17.06 -1.67
CA GLU A 60 -9.92 18.47 -1.26
C GLU A 60 -10.96 19.31 -2.00
N ASN A 61 -11.62 20.22 -1.27
CA ASN A 61 -12.49 21.21 -1.88
C ASN A 61 -11.62 22.30 -2.53
N PRO A 62 -11.84 22.65 -3.80
CA PRO A 62 -11.01 23.62 -4.53
C PRO A 62 -10.97 25.01 -3.85
N THR A 63 -11.97 25.35 -3.05
CA THR A 63 -12.06 26.61 -2.29
C THR A 63 -11.19 26.64 -1.03
N GLU A 64 -10.86 25.48 -0.44
CA GLU A 64 -10.06 25.39 0.79
C GLU A 64 -8.54 25.47 0.49
N VAL A 65 -8.12 25.12 -0.73
CA VAL A 65 -6.72 25.15 -1.18
C VAL A 65 -6.15 26.57 -1.28
N ALA A 66 -7.01 27.59 -1.37
CA ALA A 66 -6.59 29.00 -1.45
C ALA A 66 -6.23 29.61 -0.08
N THR A 67 -6.60 28.96 1.03
CA THR A 67 -6.30 29.46 2.38
C THR A 67 -5.51 28.38 3.11
N GLY A 68 -4.20 28.37 2.84
CA GLY A 68 -3.27 27.33 3.25
C GLY A 68 -3.45 26.92 4.71
N THR A 69 -3.91 25.69 4.90
CA THR A 69 -3.62 24.92 6.11
C THR A 69 -2.75 23.75 5.68
N GLU A 70 -1.45 23.95 5.82
CA GLU A 70 -0.44 22.92 5.68
C GLU A 70 -0.74 21.78 6.67
N SER A 71 -1.10 20.59 6.16
CA SER A 71 -0.98 19.36 6.94
C SER A 71 0.10 18.49 6.31
N SER A 72 1.33 18.84 6.66
CA SER A 72 2.52 18.02 6.52
C SER A 72 2.39 16.77 7.39
N ALA A 73 2.38 15.58 6.79
CA ALA A 73 2.87 14.34 7.41
C ALA A 73 2.98 13.17 6.42
N ALA A 74 3.97 13.22 5.51
CA ALA A 74 4.62 12.01 4.98
C ALA A 74 5.93 12.36 4.23
N LYS A 75 7.03 12.61 4.96
CA LYS A 75 8.41 12.27 4.52
C LYS A 75 9.25 11.92 5.75
N PRO A 76 10.08 10.87 5.67
CA PRO A 76 11.48 11.20 5.38
C PRO A 76 12.03 10.38 4.22
N ALA A 77 12.38 11.06 3.13
CA ALA A 77 13.33 10.55 2.15
C ALA A 77 14.74 10.84 2.67
N VAL A 78 15.49 9.75 2.87
CA VAL A 78 16.84 9.71 3.43
C VAL A 78 17.84 10.51 2.58
N LYS A 79 18.71 11.23 3.28
CA LYS A 79 19.83 12.03 2.76
C LYS A 79 20.85 11.17 2.02
N THR A 80 21.22 11.68 0.86
CA THR A 80 22.44 11.46 0.06
C THR A 80 23.67 11.01 0.88
N LYS A 81 24.27 9.88 0.48
CA LYS A 81 25.72 9.64 0.63
C LYS A 81 26.32 9.11 -0.66
N LYS A 82 26.83 10.06 -1.43
CA LYS A 82 27.87 9.89 -2.45
C LYS A 82 29.06 9.17 -1.82
N LYS A 83 29.43 7.99 -2.31
CA LYS A 83 30.75 7.41 -2.03
C LYS A 83 31.40 7.00 -3.34
N ASN A 84 32.24 7.93 -3.79
CA ASN A 84 33.24 7.82 -4.82
C ASN A 84 34.08 6.55 -4.59
N LYS A 85 34.25 5.71 -5.61
CA LYS A 85 35.26 4.65 -5.62
C LYS A 85 36.11 4.83 -6.88
N PRO A 86 37.33 5.37 -6.78
CA PRO A 86 38.32 5.22 -7.84
C PRO A 86 38.92 3.83 -7.69
N GLN A 87 38.89 3.01 -8.74
CA GLN A 87 39.86 1.92 -8.88
C GLN A 87 40.37 1.83 -10.32
N PRO A 88 41.65 1.47 -10.49
CA PRO A 88 42.43 1.79 -11.68
C PRO A 88 42.71 0.56 -12.57
N GLN A 89 43.36 0.82 -13.72
CA GLN A 89 44.15 -0.09 -14.58
C GLN A 89 43.36 -1.14 -15.41
N VAL A 90 43.76 -1.61 -16.61
CA VAL A 90 44.84 -1.41 -17.62
C VAL A 90 44.48 -2.31 -18.83
N ALA A 91 45.16 -2.12 -19.97
CA ALA A 91 45.35 -3.03 -21.14
C ALA A 91 44.51 -2.67 -22.37
N ALA A 92 45.06 -2.17 -23.49
CA ALA A 92 46.09 -2.69 -24.43
C ALA A 92 45.44 -3.37 -25.65
N GLU A 93 46.00 -3.07 -26.84
CA GLU A 93 45.75 -3.64 -28.19
C GLU A 93 44.37 -3.34 -28.81
N ALA A 94 44.22 -3.04 -30.11
CA ALA A 94 45.08 -3.13 -31.28
C ALA A 94 44.71 -2.04 -32.31
#